data_AF-A0A946ITU2-F1
#
_entry.id   AF-A0A946ITU2-F1
#
_cell.length_a   1.000
_cell.length_b   1.000
_cell.length_c   1.000
_cell.angle_alpha   90.00
_cell.angle_beta   90.00
_cell.angle_gamma   90.00
#
_symmetry.space_group_name_H-M   'P 1'
#
loop_
_entity.id
_entity.type
_entity.pdbx_description
1 polymer ?
#
loop_
_entity_poly.entity_id
_entity_poly.type
_entity_poly.pdbx_seq_one_letter_code
_entity_poly.pdbx_strand_id
1 'polypeptide(L)' 'FYPNPATDAINLSSTENIERVTIYNILGQKVIDQDINATSSQLNVSNLVTGAYLMQVSVDGKTATYKVLKN' A
#
# COMPACT_ATOMS: atom_id res chain seq x y z
N PHE A 1 -2.26 10.81 -10.83
CA PHE A 1 -1.97 9.48 -10.25
C PHE A 1 -2.97 8.48 -10.82
N TYR A 2 -2.55 7.69 -11.82
CA TYR A 2 -3.32 6.56 -12.34
C TYR A 2 -3.11 5.37 -11.40
N PRO A 3 -4.14 4.66 -10.92
CA PRO A 3 -3.92 3.52 -10.05
C PRO A 3 -3.40 2.38 -10.92
N ASN A 4 -2.15 1.97 -10.69
CA ASN A 4 -1.58 0.79 -11.33
C ASN A 4 -2.29 -0.44 -10.75
N PRO A 5 -2.92 -1.30 -11.56
CA PRO A 5 -3.38 -2.61 -11.10
C PRO A 5 -2.16 -3.37 -10.57
N ALA A 6 -2.20 -3.77 -9.29
CA ALA A 6 -1.15 -4.63 -8.74
C ALA A 6 -1.59 -6.07 -8.96
N THR A 7 -0.86 -6.83 -9.78
CA THR A 7 -1.11 -8.29 -9.91
C THR A 7 -0.57 -9.01 -8.69
N ASP A 8 0.72 -8.84 -8.38
CA ASP A 8 1.36 -9.58 -7.29
C ASP A 8 2.17 -8.69 -6.34
N ALA A 9 2.57 -7.51 -6.79
CA ALA A 9 3.38 -6.59 -6.00
C ALA A 9 3.01 -5.13 -6.22
N ILE A 10 3.13 -4.34 -5.16
CA ILE A 10 3.03 -2.87 -5.19
C ILE A 10 4.42 -2.31 -4.94
N ASN A 11 4.94 -1.57 -5.92
CA ASN A 11 6.20 -0.85 -5.76
C ASN A 11 5.92 0.52 -5.15
N LEU A 12 6.64 0.84 -4.08
CA LEU A 12 6.57 2.10 -3.36
C LEU A 12 7.87 2.86 -3.58
N SER A 13 7.75 4.13 -3.92
CA SER A 13 8.88 5.05 -4.00
C SER A 13 8.43 6.43 -3.52
N SER A 14 9.31 7.08 -2.77
CA SER A 14 9.10 8.40 -2.19
C SER A 14 10.43 9.15 -2.15
N THR A 15 10.38 10.47 -2.19
CA THR A 15 11.56 11.32 -1.93
C THR A 15 11.96 11.28 -0.45
N GLU A 16 10.96 11.19 0.42
CA GLU A 16 11.12 11.11 1.88
C GLU A 16 10.96 9.67 2.38
N ASN A 17 11.40 9.41 3.62
CA ASN A 17 11.32 8.09 4.25
C ASN A 17 9.88 7.61 4.39
N ILE A 18 9.56 6.46 3.80
CA ILE A 18 8.29 5.77 4.04
C ILE A 18 8.41 5.06 5.38
N GLU A 19 7.58 5.45 6.33
CA GLU A 19 7.60 4.92 7.70
C GLU A 19 6.85 3.60 7.74
N ARG A 20 5.59 3.62 7.29
CA ARG A 20 4.67 2.50 7.41
C ARG A 20 3.69 2.47 6.25
N VAL A 21 3.30 1.26 5.86
CA VAL A 21 2.22 1.03 4.91
C VAL A 21 1.23 0.06 5.52
N THR A 22 -0.05 0.43 5.43
CA THR A 22 -1.16 -0.39 5.90
C THR A 22 -2.20 -0.53 4.80
N ILE A 23 -2.65 -1.74 4.52
CA ILE A 23 -3.70 -2.00 3.52
C ILE A 23 -4.93 -2.55 4.25
N TYR A 24 -6.09 -2.02 3.87
CA TYR A 24 -7.40 -2.43 4.36
C TYR A 24 -8.26 -2.93 3.20
N ASN A 25 -9.11 -3.92 3.47
CA ASN A 25 -10.19 -4.26 2.56
C ASN A 25 -11.34 -3.23 2.68
N ILE A 26 -12.35 -3.34 1.81
CA ILE A 26 -13.51 -2.41 1.81
C ILE A 26 -14.34 -2.43 3.10
N LEU A 27 -14.22 -3.49 3.92
CA LEU A 27 -14.89 -3.59 5.20
C LEU A 27 -14.10 -2.92 6.34
N GLY A 28 -12.93 -2.32 6.02
CA GLY A 28 -12.04 -1.70 6.99
C GLY A 28 -11.17 -2.69 7.76
N GLN A 29 -11.15 -3.97 7.37
CA GLN A 29 -10.25 -4.94 8.00
C GLN A 29 -8.84 -4.76 7.46
N LYS A 30 -7.88 -4.70 8.38
CA LYS A 30 -6.46 -4.62 8.07
C LYS A 30 -5.96 -5.95 7.49
N VAL A 31 -5.38 -5.93 6.30
CA VAL A 31 -4.87 -7.13 5.61
C VAL A 31 -3.36 -7.13 5.45
N ILE A 32 -2.72 -5.95 5.39
CA ILE A 32 -1.26 -5.79 5.41
C ILE A 32 -0.91 -4.66 6.35
N ASP A 33 0.17 -4.81 7.11
CA ASP A 33 0.66 -3.79 8.02
C ASP A 33 2.18 -3.95 8.16
N GLN A 34 2.94 -3.02 7.58
CA GLN A 34 4.38 -3.18 7.46
C GLN A 34 5.11 -1.86 7.72
N ASP A 35 6.08 -1.91 8.63
CA ASP A 35 7.07 -0.86 8.79
C ASP A 35 8.10 -0.96 7.65
N ILE A 36 8.31 0.14 6.94
CA ILE A 36 9.16 0.20 5.75
C ILE A 36 10.51 0.79 6.09
N ASN A 37 10.53 1.97 6.70
CA ASN A 37 11.72 2.74 7.05
C ASN A 37 12.75 2.84 5.90
N ALA A 38 12.24 3.09 4.70
CA ALA A 38 13.04 3.26 3.48
C ALA A 38 12.35 4.20 2.49
N THR A 39 13.10 4.78 1.56
CA THR A 39 12.55 5.61 0.46
C THR A 39 11.96 4.79 -0.67
N SER A 40 12.22 3.49 -0.71
CA SER A 40 11.58 2.55 -1.63
C SER A 40 11.37 1.19 -0.98
N SER A 41 10.31 0.51 -1.41
CA SER A 41 9.99 -0.85 -0.97
C SER A 41 9.04 -1.53 -1.95
N GLN A 42 8.96 -2.86 -1.88
CA GLN A 42 8.02 -3.65 -2.64
C GLN A 42 7.15 -4.44 -1.68
N LEU A 43 5.84 -4.24 -1.76
CA LEU A 43 4.86 -5.00 -1.00
C LEU A 43 4.36 -6.17 -1.83
N ASN A 44 4.44 -7.38 -1.28
CA ASN A 44 3.80 -8.54 -1.86
C ASN A 44 2.30 -8.55 -1.53
N VAL A 45 1.46 -8.53 -2.56
CA VAL A 45 -0.01 -8.58 -2.49
C VAL A 45 -0.59 -9.79 -3.21
N SER A 46 0.23 -10.78 -3.59
CA SER A 46 -0.20 -11.99 -4.32
C SER A 46 -1.25 -12.79 -3.56
N ASN A 47 -1.20 -12.75 -2.23
CA ASN A 47 -2.11 -13.49 -1.35
C ASN A 47 -3.43 -12.76 -1.09
N LEU A 48 -3.59 -11.53 -1.60
CA LEU A 48 -4.85 -10.80 -1.51
C LEU A 48 -5.81 -11.27 -2.59
N VAL A 49 -7.07 -11.47 -2.21
CA VAL A 49 -8.15 -11.77 -3.15
C VAL A 49 -8.38 -10.59 -4.07
N THR A 50 -8.71 -10.86 -5.34
CA THR A 50 -9.16 -9.87 -6.33
C THR A 50 -10.25 -8.97 -5.75
N GLY A 51 -10.07 -7.65 -5.86
CA GLY A 51 -10.99 -6.69 -5.28
C GLY A 51 -10.39 -5.31 -5.03
N ALA A 52 -11.19 -4.43 -4.43
CA ALA A 52 -10.78 -3.09 -4.06
C ALA A 52 -10.23 -3.04 -2.64
N TYR A 53 -9.20 -2.22 -2.43
CA TYR A 53 -8.53 -2.02 -1.15
C TYR A 53 -8.20 -0.54 -0.95
N LEU A 54 -7.95 -0.15 0.30
CA LEU A 54 -7.43 1.15 0.69
C LEU A 54 -6.04 0.97 1.28
N MET A 55 -5.04 1.62 0.68
CA MET A 55 -3.67 1.63 1.15
C MET A 55 -3.37 2.97 1.81
N GLN A 56 -3.02 2.95 3.09
CA GLN A 56 -2.49 4.09 3.83
C GLN A 56 -0.97 4.02 3.82
N VAL A 57 -0.32 5.13 3.46
CA VAL A 57 1.14 5.26 3.45
C VAL A 57 1.50 6.44 4.34
N SER A 58 2.35 6.22 5.33
CA SER A 58 2.89 7.27 6.20
C SER A 58 4.31 7.63 5.77
N VAL A 59 4.54 8.92 5.54
CA VAL A 59 5.79 9.50 5.06
C VAL A 59 6.01 10.83 5.80
N ASP A 60 7.13 10.97 6.52
CA ASP A 60 7.46 12.20 7.27
C ASP A 60 6.29 12.67 8.18
N GLY A 61 5.74 11.73 8.95
CA GLY A 61 4.59 11.95 9.83
C GLY A 61 3.26 12.28 9.14
N LYS A 62 3.21 12.31 7.80
CA LYS A 62 1.99 12.57 7.01
C LYS A 62 1.46 11.28 6.43
N THR A 63 0.15 11.07 6.53
CA THR A 63 -0.52 9.89 5.97
C THR A 63 -1.31 10.26 4.71
N ALA A 64 -1.05 9.54 3.62
CA ALA A 64 -1.83 9.60 2.40
C ALA A 64 -2.58 8.27 2.20
N THR A 65 -3.79 8.33 1.61
CA THR A 65 -4.59 7.15 1.31
C THR A 65 -4.77 6.99 -0.19
N TYR A 66 -4.55 5.78 -0.69
CA TYR A 66 -4.66 5.41 -2.09
C TYR A 66 -5.65 4.26 -2.25
N LYS A 67 -6.47 4.32 -3.30
CA LYS A 67 -7.30 3.18 -3.70
C LYS A 67 -6.46 2.23 -4.54
N VAL A 68 -6.50 0.95 -4.19
CA VAL A 68 -5.83 -0.14 -4.92
C VAL A 68 -6.89 -1.06 -5.50
N LEU A 69 -6.72 -1.47 -6.75
CA LEU A 69 -7.53 -2.51 -7.39
C LEU A 69 -6.63 -3.71 -7.68
N LYS A 70 -6.88 -4.81 -6.98
CA LYS A 70 -6.23 -6.11 -7.18
C LYS A 70 -7.05 -6.90 -8.21
N ASN A 71 -6.40 -7.34 -9.28
CA ASN A 71 -6.98 -8.22 -10.31
C ASN A 71 -6.64 -9.68 -10.03
#